data_AF-A0AAW5KI74-F1
#
_entry.id   AF-A0AAW5KI74-F1
#
_cell.length_a   1.000
_cell.length_b   1.000
_cell.length_c   1.000
_cell.angle_alpha   90.00
_cell.angle_beta   90.00
_cell.angle_gamma   90.00
#
_symmetry.space_group_name_H-M   'P 1'
#
loop_
_entity.id
_entity.type
_entity.pdbx_description
1 polymer ?
#
loop_
_entity_poly.entity_id
_entity_poly.type
_entity_poly.pdbx_seq_one_letter_code
_entity_poly.pdbx_strand_id
1 'polypeptide(L)' 'ILHTPVPCGMIMETLAAAPPPEYCRSGGRLCQVSGGRVERLISTDPNAFLDPGFQPGAPLAPDR' A
#
# COMPACT_ATOMS: atom_id res chain seq x y z
N ILE A 1 -5.74 -24.84 -37.65
CA ILE A 1 -5.83 -24.35 -36.26
C ILE A 1 -6.80 -23.17 -36.28
N LEU A 2 -7.90 -23.25 -35.53
CA LEU A 2 -8.89 -22.17 -35.41
C LEU A 2 -8.55 -21.36 -34.15
N HIS A 3 -8.36 -20.05 -34.26
CA HIS A 3 -8.25 -19.17 -33.09
C HIS A 3 -9.60 -18.49 -32.84
N THR A 4 -10.03 -18.45 -31.58
CA THR A 4 -11.17 -17.64 -31.16
C THR A 4 -10.61 -16.42 -30.44
N PRO A 5 -10.79 -15.19 -30.96
CA PRO A 5 -10.37 -13.99 -30.27
C PRO A 5 -11.26 -13.78 -29.04
N VAL A 6 -10.67 -13.83 -27.85
CA VAL A 6 -11.35 -13.47 -26.61
C VAL A 6 -11.10 -11.98 -26.37
N PRO A 7 -12.14 -11.13 -26.31
CA PRO A 7 -11.99 -9.73 -25.94
C PRO A 7 -11.34 -9.62 -24.56
N CYS A 8 -10.32 -8.78 -24.41
CA CYS A 8 -9.61 -8.61 -23.13
C CYS A 8 -10.54 -8.31 -21.94
N GLY A 9 -11.71 -7.68 -22.21
CA GLY A 9 -12.73 -7.38 -21.19
C GLY A 9 -13.53 -8.58 -20.68
N MET A 10 -13.47 -9.75 -21.31
CA MET A 10 -14.13 -10.98 -20.81
C MET A 10 -13.26 -11.80 -19.85
N ILE A 11 -11.95 -11.55 -19.80
CA ILE A 11 -11.02 -12.27 -18.90
C ILE A 11 -10.97 -11.60 -17.52
N MET A 12 -11.28 -10.31 -17.45
CA MET A 12 -11.35 -9.57 -16.20
C MET A 12 -12.71 -9.74 -15.55
N GLU A 13 -13.06 -10.98 -15.21
CA GLU A 13 -14.08 -11.24 -14.20
C GLU A 13 -13.74 -10.36 -13.00
N THR A 14 -14.71 -9.54 -12.60
CA THR A 14 -14.62 -8.48 -11.60
C THR A 14 -14.18 -9.02 -10.24
N LEU A 15 -12.89 -9.30 -10.08
CA LEU A 15 -12.27 -9.12 -8.79
C LEU A 15 -12.37 -7.62 -8.57
N ALA A 16 -13.24 -7.18 -7.66
CA ALA A 16 -13.22 -5.82 -7.17
C ALA A 16 -11.80 -5.59 -6.64
N ALA A 17 -10.92 -5.10 -7.52
CA ALA A 17 -9.52 -4.96 -7.22
C ALA A 17 -9.48 -3.97 -6.08
N ALA A 18 -9.03 -4.42 -4.91
CA ALA A 18 -8.77 -3.51 -3.81
C ALA A 18 -7.95 -2.35 -4.39
N PRO A 19 -8.26 -1.10 -4.00
CA PRO A 19 -7.48 0.04 -4.48
C PRO A 19 -5.99 -0.25 -4.22
N PRO A 20 -5.11 0.15 -5.15
CA PRO A 20 -3.69 -0.10 -4.98
C PRO A 20 -3.22 0.48 -3.63
N PRO A 21 -2.32 -0.21 -2.92
CA PRO A 21 -1.82 0.27 -1.65
C PRO A 21 -1.19 1.66 -1.81
N GLU A 22 -1.53 2.58 -0.90
CA GLU A 22 -0.97 3.92 -0.88
C GLU A 22 0.34 3.92 -0.09
N TYR A 23 1.33 4.69 -0.57
CA TYR A 23 2.63 4.81 0.09
C TYR A 23 2.97 6.27 0.32
N CYS A 24 3.45 6.59 1.52
CA CYS A 24 3.82 7.93 1.92
C CYS A 24 5.19 7.94 2.60
N ARG A 25 5.93 9.04 2.44
CA ARG A 25 7.12 9.30 3.27
C ARG A 25 6.68 10.10 4.49
N SER A 26 7.10 9.63 5.66
CA SER A 26 6.86 10.30 6.95
C SER A 26 8.14 10.19 7.77
N GLY A 27 8.65 11.31 8.27
CA GLY A 27 9.90 11.33 9.05
C GLY A 27 11.09 10.72 8.30
N GLY A 28 11.13 10.87 6.97
CA GLY A 28 12.17 10.30 6.11
C GLY A 28 12.03 8.81 5.77
N ARG A 29 11.08 8.09 6.40
CA ARG A 29 10.84 6.65 6.20
C ARG A 29 9.64 6.40 5.28
N LEU A 30 9.68 5.29 4.53
CA LEU A 30 8.58 4.89 3.64
C LEU A 30 7.56 4.04 4.41
N CYS A 31 6.28 4.41 4.32
CA CYS A 31 5.19 3.69 4.97
C CYS A 31 4.10 3.38 3.95
N GLN A 32 3.54 2.17 4.02
CA GLN A 32 2.24 1.87 3.44
C GLN A 32 1.16 2.48 4.32
N VAL A 33 0.18 3.12 3.71
CA VAL A 33 -0.85 3.88 4.40
C VAL A 33 -2.23 3.53 3.86
N SER A 34 -3.22 3.66 4.73
CA SER A 34 -4.62 3.49 4.37
C SER A 34 -5.46 4.48 5.18
N GLY A 35 -6.25 5.31 4.51
CA GLY A 35 -7.07 6.34 5.16
C GLY A 35 -6.28 7.33 6.02
N GLY A 36 -5.05 7.68 5.60
CA GLY A 36 -4.16 8.60 6.33
C GLY A 36 -3.51 8.02 7.59
N ARG A 37 -3.57 6.70 7.77
CA ARG A 37 -2.92 5.98 8.87
C ARG A 37 -1.86 5.02 8.35
N VAL A 38 -0.86 4.75 9.17
CA VAL A 38 0.17 3.75 8.88
C VAL A 38 -0.46 2.37 8.89
N GLU A 39 -0.28 1.63 7.81
CA GLU A 39 -0.64 0.20 7.74
C GLU A 39 0.62 -0.66 7.96
N ARG A 40 1.75 -0.25 7.35
CA ARG A 40 3.02 -0.97 7.45
C ARG A 40 4.20 -0.02 7.27
N LEU A 41 5.19 -0.14 8.14
CA LEU A 41 6.50 0.50 7.95
C LEU A 41 7.36 -0.34 7.01
N ILE A 42 7.99 0.32 6.02
CA ILE A 42 8.99 -0.31 5.14
C ILE A 42 10.38 0.13 5.61
N SER A 43 11.02 -0.73 6.40
CA SER A 43 12.34 -0.47 6.96
C SER A 43 13.14 -1.77 7.07
N THR A 44 14.46 -1.66 6.88
CA THR A 44 15.42 -2.73 7.19
C THR A 44 16.01 -2.61 8.60
N ASP A 45 15.81 -1.46 9.27
CA ASP A 45 16.20 -1.25 10.66
C ASP A 45 15.11 -1.81 11.61
N PRO A 46 15.41 -2.83 12.43
CA PRO A 46 14.46 -3.41 13.37
C PRO A 46 14.03 -2.43 14.46
N ASN A 47 14.87 -1.48 14.84
CA ASN A 47 14.52 -0.48 15.86
C ASN A 47 13.50 0.54 15.36
N ALA A 48 13.39 0.72 14.04
CA ALA A 48 12.39 1.60 13.44
C ALA A 48 10.95 1.12 13.73
N PHE A 49 10.74 -0.19 13.95
CA PHE A 49 9.46 -0.75 14.36
C PHE A 49 9.13 -0.53 15.85
N LEU A 50 10.06 0.00 16.65
CA LEU A 50 9.81 0.37 18.05
C LEU A 50 9.29 1.81 18.18
N ASP A 51 9.37 2.58 17.10
CA ASP A 51 8.90 3.96 17.08
C ASP A 51 7.36 3.98 17.07
N PRO A 52 6.73 4.62 18.07
CA PRO A 52 5.27 4.71 18.16
C PRO A 52 4.61 5.36 16.95
N GLY A 53 5.32 6.26 16.25
CA GLY A 53 4.80 6.99 15.09
C GLY A 53 4.63 6.11 13.84
N PHE A 54 5.24 4.92 13.82
CA PHE A 54 5.18 3.98 12.70
C PHE A 54 4.44 2.68 13.06
N GLN A 55 3.78 2.63 14.22
CA GLN A 55 2.91 1.50 14.58
C GLN A 55 1.69 1.46 13.65
N PRO A 56 1.16 0.27 13.32
CA PRO A 56 -0.10 0.15 12.60
C PRO A 56 -1.22 0.95 13.28
N GLY A 57 -1.92 1.77 12.49
CA GLY A 57 -2.98 2.66 12.96
C GLY A 57 -2.50 4.04 13.41
N ALA A 58 -1.19 4.29 13.53
CA ALA A 58 -0.66 5.61 13.86
C ALA A 58 -1.05 6.64 12.78
N PRO A 59 -1.42 7.88 13.16
CA PRO A 59 -1.67 8.92 12.19
C PRO A 59 -0.38 9.27 11.45
N LEU A 60 -0.46 9.49 10.13
CA LEU A 60 0.65 10.08 9.39
C LEU A 60 0.94 11.47 9.96
N ALA A 61 2.15 11.67 10.47
CA ALA A 61 2.62 13.00 10.78
C ALA A 61 2.76 13.80 9.46
N PRO A 62 2.29 15.05 9.39
CA PRO A 62 2.53 15.88 8.22
C PRO A 62 4.05 16.08 8.04
N ASP A 63 4.54 15.83 6.82
CA ASP A 63 5.92 16.11 6.44
C ASP A 63 6.15 17.63 6.62
N ARG A 64 7.02 17.99 7.57
CA ARG A 64 7.39 19.37 7.89
C ARG A 64 8.66 19.77 7.16
#